data_AF-A0A3D3HWX4-F1
#
_entry.id   AF-A0A3D3HWX4-F1
#
_cell.length_a   1.000
_cell.length_b   1.000
_cell.length_c   1.000
_cell.angle_alpha   90.00
_cell.angle_beta   90.00
_cell.angle_gamma   90.00
#
_symmetry.space_group_name_H-M   'P 1'
#
loop_
_entity.id
_entity.type
_entity.pdbx_description
1 polymer ?
#
loop_
_entity_poly.entity_id
_entity_poly.type
_entity_poly.pdbx_seq_one_letter_code
_entity_poly.pdbx_strand_id
1 'polypeptide(L)'
;MKRFPPVRKRDVWMVGAEVPQTSIFFMSVATRYILQEWPKLGLGASIHKYFSYLDSNDCKMYFIRREFDAGSDFLARKMFQNPRWALKLVEKIEQWSRKLMAASNKVLKSRLDELTDAQLVKFYIHCLQYHSLQNGVGPSVSWLADAEKERFTKGLWKRLDDHLRVIGSPHGIADAFSVLTTPQKDSFVAQEERDFLAIAVLLHRKPRIRKIFRSSTGPTILKKLRLVNTKLYHRIQHHHTRYCWLAYQYRGPATPIEEYLGRWQEALKGRVNPQKLLDKLVHDRKGFLAHQRRLVRQLKLPADLTRLLLLAQRLVFIKGFRKEAVYHGMYAYDPLFREMGRRLGLTIAQLWAMKAQEIVPALLKREFNADELNERQKIAVEFIDRTHDTILTGKKAKVFLKNITFEKAHPKAVRELSGTPACPGRVVGIVRIVNIPQEMQKMKPGDILVAHNTNPNLVPAMKKAGALISEAGGLTCHTAIVARELRIPCIVGVPGADKVLKDGDKVEVDANEGIVRRIK
;
A
#
# COMPACT_ATOMS: atom_id res chain seq x y z
N MET A 1 -11.15 32.75 -21.08
CA MET A 1 -10.94 32.47 -19.63
C MET A 1 -11.57 31.14 -19.27
N LYS A 2 -10.79 30.05 -19.07
CA LYS A 2 -11.35 28.82 -18.48
C LYS A 2 -11.86 29.16 -17.07
N ARG A 3 -13.18 29.15 -16.88
CA ARG A 3 -13.84 29.51 -15.61
C ARG A 3 -13.25 28.68 -14.48
N PHE A 4 -13.02 29.31 -13.33
CA PHE A 4 -12.65 28.61 -12.10
C PHE A 4 -13.66 27.47 -11.85
N PRO A 5 -13.22 26.31 -11.33
CA PRO A 5 -14.16 25.22 -11.07
C PRO A 5 -15.25 25.65 -10.08
N PRO A 6 -16.51 25.18 -10.26
CA PRO A 6 -17.62 25.60 -9.41
C PRO A 6 -17.55 24.94 -8.03
N VAL A 7 -16.93 25.63 -7.07
CA VAL A 7 -16.95 25.25 -5.65
C VAL A 7 -18.09 25.98 -4.94
N ARG A 8 -18.95 25.25 -4.23
CA ARG A 8 -20.01 25.85 -3.41
C ARG A 8 -19.45 26.13 -2.02
N LYS A 9 -19.74 27.32 -1.44
CA LYS A 9 -19.30 27.70 -0.08
C LYS A 9 -19.71 26.69 1.02
N ARG A 10 -20.81 25.95 0.80
CA ARG A 10 -21.33 24.92 1.72
C ARG A 10 -20.64 23.56 1.64
N ASP A 11 -19.79 23.34 0.63
CA ASP A 11 -19.09 22.06 0.49
C ASP A 11 -17.91 22.03 1.48
N VAL A 12 -17.96 21.12 2.46
CA VAL A 12 -16.86 20.87 3.39
C VAL A 12 -15.99 19.75 2.85
N TRP A 13 -14.71 20.03 2.65
CA TRP A 13 -13.74 19.16 1.99
C TRP A 13 -12.88 18.42 3.03
N MET A 14 -12.96 17.10 3.03
CA MET A 14 -12.14 16.23 3.89
C MET A 14 -10.97 15.64 3.10
N VAL A 15 -9.86 15.38 3.78
CA VAL A 15 -8.77 14.58 3.20
C VAL A 15 -9.20 13.11 3.21
N GLY A 16 -9.41 12.52 2.04
CA GLY A 16 -9.69 11.09 1.93
C GLY A 16 -8.42 10.25 1.99
N ALA A 17 -7.37 10.69 1.30
CA ALA A 17 -6.10 9.98 1.27
C ALA A 17 -4.93 10.94 1.07
N GLU A 18 -3.82 10.64 1.75
CA GLU A 18 -2.51 11.22 1.46
C GLU A 18 -1.66 10.15 0.77
N VAL A 19 -1.08 10.50 -0.38
CA VAL A 19 -0.26 9.60 -1.20
C VAL A 19 1.13 10.23 -1.32
N PRO A 20 2.10 9.74 -0.54
CA PRO A 20 3.44 10.30 -0.57
C PRO A 20 4.19 9.91 -1.85
N GLN A 21 5.18 10.71 -2.23
CA GLN A 21 6.10 10.45 -3.35
C GLN A 21 5.39 10.13 -4.68
N THR A 22 4.33 10.87 -5.00
CA THR A 22 3.48 10.58 -6.17
C THR A 22 3.65 11.60 -7.29
N SER A 23 2.78 11.52 -8.30
CA SER A 23 2.86 12.32 -9.53
C SER A 23 1.48 12.68 -10.08
N ILE A 24 1.40 13.73 -10.88
CA ILE A 24 0.18 14.10 -11.61
C ILE A 24 -0.25 12.94 -12.52
N PHE A 25 0.72 12.28 -13.15
CA PHE A 25 0.49 11.08 -13.92
C PHE A 25 -0.29 10.04 -13.12
N PHE A 26 0.26 9.60 -11.98
CA PHE A 26 -0.40 8.59 -11.14
C PHE A 26 -1.78 9.05 -10.68
N MET A 27 -1.91 10.30 -10.26
CA MET A 27 -3.19 10.83 -9.81
C MET A 27 -4.21 10.79 -10.93
N SER A 28 -3.90 11.33 -12.12
CA SER A 28 -4.81 11.35 -13.28
C SER A 28 -5.35 9.95 -13.67
N VAL A 29 -4.57 8.89 -13.44
CA VAL A 29 -5.02 7.49 -13.63
C VAL A 29 -6.10 7.10 -12.61
N ALA A 30 -5.90 7.45 -11.34
CA ALA A 30 -6.85 7.14 -10.27
C ALA A 30 -8.11 8.01 -10.38
N THR A 31 -7.89 9.31 -10.55
CA THR A 31 -8.84 10.39 -10.34
C THR A 31 -9.93 10.33 -11.42
N ARG A 32 -9.56 10.29 -12.70
CA ARG A 32 -10.52 10.20 -13.81
C ARG A 32 -11.43 8.98 -13.72
N TYR A 33 -10.88 7.83 -13.34
CA TYR A 33 -11.63 6.58 -13.31
C TYR A 33 -12.57 6.46 -12.11
N ILE A 34 -12.34 7.19 -11.02
CA ILE A 34 -13.30 7.28 -9.91
C ILE A 34 -14.66 7.77 -10.43
N LEU A 35 -14.71 8.89 -11.17
CA LEU A 35 -16.00 9.43 -11.65
C LEU A 35 -16.59 8.67 -12.83
N GLN A 36 -15.81 7.84 -13.53
CA GLN A 36 -16.29 7.03 -14.65
C GLN A 36 -16.79 5.64 -14.20
N GLU A 37 -16.07 4.99 -13.28
CA GLU A 37 -16.35 3.61 -12.89
C GLU A 37 -17.18 3.50 -11.62
N TRP A 38 -17.02 4.41 -10.64
CA TRP A 38 -17.79 4.33 -9.40
C TRP A 38 -19.30 4.48 -9.62
N PRO A 39 -19.80 5.31 -10.56
CA PRO A 39 -21.21 5.30 -10.93
C PRO A 39 -21.73 3.92 -11.32
N LYS A 40 -20.95 3.11 -12.06
CA LYS A 40 -21.32 1.74 -12.46
C LYS A 40 -21.42 0.78 -11.27
N LEU A 41 -20.80 1.14 -10.14
CA LEU A 41 -20.89 0.40 -8.87
C LEU A 41 -22.10 0.84 -8.01
N GLY A 42 -22.81 1.89 -8.41
CA GLY A 42 -23.90 2.51 -7.66
C GLY A 42 -23.49 3.71 -6.80
N LEU A 43 -22.22 4.15 -6.89
CA LEU A 43 -21.68 5.29 -6.12
C LEU A 43 -21.90 6.64 -6.82
N GLY A 44 -22.47 6.64 -8.03
CA GLY A 44 -22.57 7.84 -8.87
C GLY A 44 -23.53 8.89 -8.34
N ALA A 45 -24.42 8.50 -7.42
CA ALA A 45 -25.30 9.40 -6.67
C ALA A 45 -24.62 10.02 -5.44
N SER A 46 -23.47 9.49 -5.01
CA SER A 46 -22.80 9.92 -3.78
C SER A 46 -21.59 10.80 -4.06
N ILE A 47 -20.74 10.49 -5.06
CA ILE A 47 -19.46 11.18 -5.29
C ILE A 47 -19.49 11.87 -6.65
N HIS A 48 -19.59 13.20 -6.65
CA HIS A 48 -19.80 14.00 -7.87
C HIS A 48 -18.56 14.77 -8.32
N LYS A 49 -17.72 15.14 -7.36
CA LYS A 49 -16.50 15.91 -7.58
C LYS A 49 -15.49 15.58 -6.49
N TYR A 50 -14.22 15.65 -6.85
CA TYR A 50 -13.13 15.67 -5.89
C TYR A 50 -12.01 16.53 -6.49
N PHE A 51 -11.03 16.90 -5.68
CA PHE A 51 -9.79 17.46 -6.22
C PHE A 51 -8.58 16.80 -5.58
N SER A 52 -7.46 16.83 -6.28
CA SER A 52 -6.17 16.45 -5.74
C SER A 52 -5.28 17.69 -5.64
N TYR A 53 -4.56 17.82 -4.53
CA TYR A 53 -3.57 18.86 -4.30
C TYR A 53 -2.20 18.19 -4.29
N LEU A 54 -1.33 18.62 -5.21
CA LEU A 54 0.07 18.21 -5.25
C LEU A 54 0.97 19.37 -4.85
N ASP A 55 1.86 19.07 -3.92
CA ASP A 55 2.96 19.93 -3.48
C ASP A 55 4.24 19.12 -3.51
N SER A 56 5.23 19.58 -4.28
CA SER A 56 6.60 19.09 -4.40
C SER A 56 6.80 17.59 -4.66
N ASN A 57 6.28 16.68 -3.81
CA ASN A 57 6.23 15.23 -4.03
C ASN A 57 5.00 14.52 -3.43
N ASP A 58 4.14 15.20 -2.67
CA ASP A 58 3.03 14.56 -1.98
C ASP A 58 1.69 15.01 -2.56
N CYS A 59 0.74 14.08 -2.59
CA CYS A 59 -0.63 14.37 -3.02
C CYS A 59 -1.62 14.16 -1.89
N LYS A 60 -2.55 15.10 -1.76
CA LYS A 60 -3.75 14.95 -0.93
C LYS A 60 -4.99 14.88 -1.80
N MET A 61 -5.79 13.85 -1.60
CA MET A 61 -7.07 13.68 -2.26
C MET A 61 -8.18 14.22 -1.38
N TYR A 62 -8.98 15.15 -1.90
CA TYR A 62 -10.04 15.80 -1.15
C TYR A 62 -11.42 15.43 -1.69
N PHE A 63 -12.26 14.93 -0.80
CA PHE A 63 -13.65 14.58 -1.09
C PHE A 63 -14.59 15.50 -0.31
N ILE A 64 -15.81 15.68 -0.80
CA ILE A 64 -16.85 16.33 0.00
C ILE A 64 -17.25 15.38 1.14
N ARG A 65 -17.22 15.84 2.39
CA ARG A 65 -17.44 15.00 3.59
C ARG A 65 -18.71 14.17 3.53
N ARG A 66 -19.85 14.83 3.27
CA ARG A 66 -21.16 14.16 3.16
C ARG A 66 -21.20 13.10 2.03
N GLU A 67 -20.52 13.36 0.93
CA GLU A 67 -20.49 12.51 -0.26
C GLU A 67 -19.65 11.26 0.00
N PHE A 68 -18.51 11.44 0.66
CA PHE A 68 -17.61 10.38 1.08
C PHE A 68 -18.28 9.43 2.06
N ASP A 69 -18.94 9.97 3.09
CA ASP A 69 -19.68 9.17 4.08
C ASP A 69 -20.81 8.37 3.42
N ALA A 70 -21.67 9.02 2.62
CA ALA A 70 -22.76 8.36 1.92
C ALA A 70 -22.27 7.26 0.98
N GLY A 71 -21.17 7.47 0.27
CA GLY A 71 -20.54 6.46 -0.60
C GLY A 71 -20.03 5.26 0.18
N SER A 72 -19.36 5.50 1.31
CA SER A 72 -18.82 4.46 2.19
C SER A 72 -19.94 3.63 2.83
N ASP A 73 -21.01 4.27 3.32
CA ASP A 73 -22.19 3.63 3.90
C ASP A 73 -22.97 2.80 2.87
N PHE A 74 -23.11 3.31 1.65
CA PHE A 74 -23.73 2.57 0.55
C PHE A 74 -22.96 1.29 0.23
N LEU A 75 -21.63 1.37 0.06
CA LEU A 75 -20.81 0.21 -0.29
C LEU A 75 -20.83 -0.85 0.80
N ALA A 76 -20.63 -0.46 2.07
CA ALA A 76 -20.63 -1.40 3.17
C ALA A 76 -21.97 -2.15 3.25
N ARG A 77 -23.10 -1.43 3.16
CA ARG A 77 -24.44 -2.05 3.13
C ARG A 77 -24.60 -3.02 1.95
N LYS A 78 -24.19 -2.61 0.75
CA LYS A 78 -24.26 -3.45 -0.46
C LYS A 78 -23.40 -4.72 -0.32
N MET A 79 -22.24 -4.64 0.31
CA MET A 79 -21.37 -5.79 0.58
C MET A 79 -22.02 -6.78 1.56
N PHE A 80 -22.71 -6.29 2.60
CA PHE A 80 -23.46 -7.15 3.52
C PHE A 80 -24.67 -7.80 2.85
N GLN A 81 -25.42 -7.05 2.04
CA GLN A 81 -26.61 -7.56 1.34
C GLN A 81 -26.26 -8.54 0.22
N ASN A 82 -25.14 -8.32 -0.48
CA ASN A 82 -24.72 -9.15 -1.61
C ASN A 82 -23.20 -9.41 -1.60
N PRO A 83 -22.71 -10.29 -0.71
CA PRO A 83 -21.28 -10.62 -0.64
C PRO A 83 -20.77 -11.30 -1.92
N ARG A 84 -21.64 -11.98 -2.67
CA ARG A 84 -21.28 -12.61 -3.97
C ARG A 84 -20.90 -11.55 -5.02
N TRP A 85 -21.64 -10.43 -5.07
CA TRP A 85 -21.28 -9.31 -5.94
C TRP A 85 -19.90 -8.75 -5.59
N ALA A 86 -19.64 -8.51 -4.31
CA ALA A 86 -18.36 -7.98 -3.86
C ALA A 86 -17.20 -8.94 -4.14
N LEU A 87 -17.40 -10.25 -3.94
CA LEU A 87 -16.41 -11.28 -4.29
C LEU A 87 -16.06 -11.29 -5.79
N LYS A 88 -17.07 -11.23 -6.67
CA LYS A 88 -16.86 -11.13 -8.13
C LYS A 88 -16.08 -9.87 -8.50
N LEU A 89 -16.34 -8.76 -7.82
CA LEU A 89 -15.61 -7.51 -8.05
C LEU A 89 -14.14 -7.62 -7.62
N VAL A 90 -13.88 -8.19 -6.44
CA VAL A 90 -12.51 -8.47 -5.94
C VAL A 90 -11.75 -9.40 -6.89
N GLU A 91 -12.43 -10.41 -7.45
CA GLU A 91 -11.83 -11.28 -8.46
C GLU A 91 -11.43 -10.53 -9.73
N LYS A 92 -12.29 -9.65 -10.27
CA LYS A 92 -11.95 -8.81 -11.42
C LYS A 92 -10.74 -7.91 -11.13
N ILE A 93 -10.67 -7.31 -9.94
CA ILE A 93 -9.53 -6.47 -9.53
C ILE A 93 -8.24 -7.32 -9.48
N GLU A 94 -8.31 -8.56 -8.98
CA GLU A 94 -7.16 -9.48 -8.99
C GLU A 94 -6.72 -9.78 -10.43
N GLN A 95 -7.66 -10.07 -11.33
CA GLN A 95 -7.36 -10.34 -12.75
C GLN A 95 -6.72 -9.13 -13.43
N TRP A 96 -7.25 -7.92 -13.24
CA TRP A 96 -6.65 -6.69 -13.80
C TRP A 96 -5.27 -6.42 -13.22
N SER A 97 -5.07 -6.64 -11.91
CA SER A 97 -3.76 -6.49 -11.27
C SER A 97 -2.73 -7.45 -11.88
N ARG A 98 -3.11 -8.72 -12.13
CA ARG A 98 -2.24 -9.69 -12.84
C ARG A 98 -1.93 -9.26 -14.27
N LYS A 99 -2.92 -8.75 -15.00
CA LYS A 99 -2.74 -8.25 -16.37
C LYS A 99 -1.84 -7.01 -16.42
N LEU A 100 -1.95 -6.10 -15.45
CA LEU A 100 -1.04 -4.98 -15.28
C LEU A 100 0.41 -5.46 -15.08
N MET A 101 0.64 -6.41 -14.17
CA MET A 101 1.99 -6.97 -13.95
C MET A 101 2.52 -7.67 -15.21
N ALA A 102 1.68 -8.40 -15.94
CA ALA A 102 2.07 -9.04 -17.19
C ALA A 102 2.45 -8.01 -18.28
N ALA A 103 1.66 -6.96 -18.45
CA ALA A 103 1.96 -5.86 -19.38
C ALA A 103 3.26 -5.15 -19.00
N SER A 104 3.43 -4.85 -17.71
CA SER A 104 4.63 -4.23 -17.14
C SER A 104 5.88 -5.08 -17.37
N ASN A 105 5.78 -6.40 -17.19
CA ASN A 105 6.88 -7.32 -17.48
C ASN A 105 7.28 -7.35 -18.95
N LYS A 106 6.33 -7.14 -19.87
CA LYS A 106 6.66 -7.03 -21.29
C LYS A 106 7.48 -5.75 -21.56
N VAL A 107 7.13 -4.63 -20.94
CA VAL A 107 7.92 -3.38 -21.02
C VAL A 107 9.34 -3.61 -20.51
N LEU A 108 9.48 -4.15 -19.30
CA LEU A 108 10.79 -4.36 -18.65
C LEU A 108 11.73 -5.32 -19.40
N LYS A 109 11.20 -6.18 -20.26
CA LYS A 109 11.98 -7.13 -21.08
C LYS A 109 12.29 -6.63 -22.49
N SER A 110 11.74 -5.48 -22.88
CA SER A 110 11.86 -4.96 -24.24
C SER A 110 13.04 -3.98 -24.37
N ARG A 111 13.67 -3.96 -25.53
CA ARG A 111 14.61 -2.90 -25.92
C ARG A 111 13.85 -1.68 -26.42
N LEU A 112 13.52 -0.77 -25.51
CA LEU A 112 12.62 0.35 -25.79
C LEU A 112 13.22 1.36 -26.77
N ASP A 113 14.54 1.48 -26.79
CA ASP A 113 15.33 2.29 -27.71
C ASP A 113 15.20 1.85 -29.18
N GLU A 114 14.97 0.55 -29.43
CA GLU A 114 14.77 -0.02 -30.77
C GLU A 114 13.32 0.14 -31.29
N LEU A 115 12.39 0.62 -30.47
CA LEU A 115 10.97 0.73 -30.84
C LEU A 115 10.63 2.06 -31.52
N THR A 116 9.65 2.07 -32.40
CA THR A 116 9.03 3.31 -32.91
C THR A 116 8.12 3.97 -31.85
N ASP A 117 7.79 5.25 -32.04
CA ASP A 117 6.86 5.97 -31.16
C ASP A 117 5.49 5.27 -31.07
N ALA A 118 4.98 4.76 -32.19
CA ALA A 118 3.74 4.00 -32.22
C ALA A 118 3.83 2.68 -31.41
N GLN A 119 4.98 2.00 -31.43
CA GLN A 119 5.19 0.81 -30.62
C GLN A 119 5.30 1.14 -29.13
N LEU A 120 5.98 2.21 -28.75
CA LEU A 120 6.02 2.70 -27.37
C LEU A 120 4.63 3.05 -26.85
N VAL A 121 3.80 3.71 -27.67
CA VAL A 121 2.39 3.99 -27.35
C VAL A 121 1.61 2.70 -27.09
N LYS A 122 1.82 1.64 -27.88
CA LYS A 122 1.14 0.35 -27.65
C LYS A 122 1.49 -0.24 -26.27
N PHE A 123 2.76 -0.23 -25.89
CA PHE A 123 3.18 -0.66 -24.55
C PHE A 123 2.56 0.19 -23.44
N TYR A 124 2.58 1.51 -23.63
CA TYR A 124 2.02 2.47 -22.70
C TYR A 124 0.51 2.27 -22.48
N ILE A 125 -0.28 2.25 -23.56
CA ILE A 125 -1.74 2.07 -23.50
C ILE A 125 -2.09 0.75 -22.84
N HIS A 126 -1.37 -0.33 -23.17
CA HIS A 126 -1.64 -1.64 -22.61
C HIS A 126 -1.40 -1.69 -21.09
N CYS A 127 -0.36 -1.01 -20.59
CA CYS A 127 -0.16 -0.84 -19.14
C CYS A 127 -1.23 0.08 -18.54
N LEU A 128 -1.50 1.21 -19.19
CA LEU A 128 -2.43 2.24 -18.71
C LEU A 128 -3.84 1.67 -18.55
N GLN A 129 -4.31 0.84 -19.48
CA GLN A 129 -5.64 0.22 -19.43
C GLN A 129 -5.85 -0.54 -18.12
N TYR A 130 -4.94 -1.45 -17.78
CA TYR A 130 -5.08 -2.27 -16.56
C TYR A 130 -4.73 -1.51 -15.29
N HIS A 131 -3.80 -0.55 -15.37
CA HIS A 131 -3.53 0.36 -14.27
C HIS A 131 -4.79 1.13 -13.90
N SER A 132 -5.47 1.69 -14.91
CA SER A 132 -6.68 2.46 -14.73
C SER A 132 -7.85 1.63 -14.21
N LEU A 133 -8.10 0.45 -14.78
CA LEU A 133 -9.20 -0.42 -14.34
C LEU A 133 -9.03 -0.86 -12.89
N GLN A 134 -7.84 -1.36 -12.52
CA GLN A 134 -7.61 -1.79 -11.15
C GLN A 134 -7.58 -0.57 -10.22
N ASN A 135 -6.83 0.48 -10.52
CA ASN A 135 -6.65 1.58 -9.56
C ASN A 135 -7.88 2.49 -9.48
N GLY A 136 -8.72 2.54 -10.51
CA GLY A 136 -10.00 3.23 -10.50
C GLY A 136 -11.06 2.47 -9.69
N VAL A 137 -11.19 1.16 -9.87
CA VAL A 137 -12.23 0.35 -9.21
C VAL A 137 -11.77 -0.20 -7.85
N GLY A 138 -10.53 -0.66 -7.76
CA GLY A 138 -9.95 -1.36 -6.61
C GLY A 138 -10.08 -0.62 -5.27
N PRO A 139 -9.82 0.69 -5.17
CA PRO A 139 -9.98 1.44 -3.93
C PRO A 139 -11.42 1.47 -3.39
N SER A 140 -12.45 1.30 -4.23
CA SER A 140 -13.85 1.30 -3.76
C SER A 140 -14.09 0.20 -2.70
N VAL A 141 -13.69 -1.03 -2.98
CA VAL A 141 -13.89 -2.17 -2.06
C VAL A 141 -12.74 -2.39 -1.09
N SER A 142 -11.50 -2.06 -1.48
CA SER A 142 -10.32 -2.30 -0.62
C SER A 142 -9.98 -1.16 0.34
N TRP A 143 -10.63 0.00 0.17
CA TRP A 143 -10.40 1.20 0.99
C TRP A 143 -11.71 1.90 1.38
N LEU A 144 -12.52 2.38 0.42
CA LEU A 144 -13.66 3.25 0.72
C LEU A 144 -14.67 2.62 1.69
N ALA A 145 -15.02 1.34 1.52
CA ALA A 145 -15.97 0.64 2.39
C ALA A 145 -15.56 0.64 3.88
N ASP A 146 -14.25 0.73 4.19
CA ASP A 146 -13.72 0.74 5.55
C ASP A 146 -13.02 2.06 5.92
N ALA A 147 -13.07 3.08 5.06
CA ALA A 147 -12.37 4.33 5.31
C ALA A 147 -12.95 5.06 6.54
N GLU A 148 -12.05 5.49 7.44
CA GLU A 148 -12.27 6.10 8.76
C GLU A 148 -13.09 5.25 9.75
N LYS A 149 -14.36 4.96 9.42
CA LYS A 149 -15.33 4.32 10.33
C LYS A 149 -15.32 2.78 10.29
N GLU A 150 -14.50 2.16 9.44
CA GLU A 150 -14.36 0.69 9.35
C GLU A 150 -15.71 -0.04 9.23
N ARG A 151 -16.62 0.49 8.41
CA ARG A 151 -18.05 0.09 8.38
C ARG A 151 -18.24 -1.39 8.08
N PHE A 152 -17.48 -1.93 7.12
CA PHE A 152 -17.55 -3.35 6.78
C PHE A 152 -16.87 -4.21 7.85
N THR A 153 -15.66 -3.85 8.25
CA THR A 153 -14.87 -4.61 9.23
C THR A 153 -15.55 -4.67 10.60
N LYS A 154 -16.04 -3.54 11.15
CA LYS A 154 -16.76 -3.49 12.43
C LYS A 154 -18.13 -4.19 12.35
N GLY A 155 -18.83 -4.04 11.23
CA GLY A 155 -20.09 -4.77 11.00
C GLY A 155 -19.89 -6.29 10.97
N LEU A 156 -18.79 -6.76 10.37
CA LEU A 156 -18.45 -8.18 10.31
C LEU A 156 -18.00 -8.69 11.68
N TRP A 157 -17.23 -7.90 12.42
CA TRP A 157 -16.83 -8.20 13.79
C TRP A 157 -18.06 -8.45 14.66
N LYS A 158 -19.03 -7.53 14.64
CA LYS A 158 -20.28 -7.66 15.41
C LYS A 158 -21.03 -8.95 15.07
N ARG A 159 -21.23 -9.25 13.77
CA ARG A 159 -21.92 -10.48 13.35
C ARG A 159 -21.19 -11.76 13.79
N LEU A 160 -19.86 -11.74 13.78
CA LEU A 160 -19.08 -12.87 14.28
C LEU A 160 -19.21 -12.99 15.81
N ASP A 161 -19.11 -11.89 16.54
CA ASP A 161 -19.25 -11.87 18.01
C ASP A 161 -20.63 -12.40 18.44
N ASP A 162 -21.69 -11.90 17.81
CA ASP A 162 -23.06 -12.36 18.04
C ASP A 162 -23.17 -13.89 17.81
N HIS A 163 -22.58 -14.39 16.72
CA HIS A 163 -22.56 -15.83 16.42
C HIS A 163 -21.77 -16.64 17.45
N LEU A 164 -20.59 -16.18 17.87
CA LEU A 164 -19.76 -16.85 18.88
C LEU A 164 -20.50 -16.97 20.22
N ARG A 165 -21.23 -15.93 20.63
CA ARG A 165 -22.06 -15.95 21.84
C ARG A 165 -23.21 -16.95 21.72
N VAL A 166 -23.90 -16.97 20.59
CA VAL A 166 -25.02 -17.89 20.34
C VAL A 166 -24.61 -19.35 20.44
N ILE A 167 -23.43 -19.72 19.95
CA ILE A 167 -22.93 -21.10 20.01
C ILE A 167 -22.19 -21.44 21.31
N GLY A 168 -22.06 -20.49 22.25
CA GLY A 168 -21.27 -20.66 23.47
C GLY A 168 -19.79 -20.97 23.19
N SER A 169 -19.19 -20.35 22.17
CA SER A 169 -17.82 -20.65 21.76
C SER A 169 -16.81 -20.23 22.84
N PRO A 170 -15.82 -21.08 23.18
CA PRO A 170 -14.74 -20.69 24.08
C PRO A 170 -13.69 -19.78 23.41
N HIS A 171 -13.81 -19.52 22.11
CA HIS A 171 -12.85 -18.71 21.35
C HIS A 171 -13.10 -17.22 21.55
N GLY A 172 -12.06 -16.46 21.86
CA GLY A 172 -12.13 -15.00 21.87
C GLY A 172 -12.38 -14.44 20.46
N ILE A 173 -13.21 -13.40 20.37
CA ILE A 173 -13.57 -12.77 19.10
C ILE A 173 -12.35 -12.25 18.33
N ALA A 174 -11.37 -11.66 19.02
CA ALA A 174 -10.17 -11.12 18.38
C ALA A 174 -9.34 -12.20 17.66
N ASP A 175 -9.13 -13.34 18.32
CA ASP A 175 -8.40 -14.48 17.76
C ASP A 175 -9.16 -15.12 16.60
N ALA A 176 -10.47 -15.37 16.80
CA ALA A 176 -11.31 -15.93 15.76
C ALA A 176 -11.35 -15.03 14.53
N PHE A 177 -11.57 -13.73 14.71
CA PHE A 177 -11.62 -12.76 13.62
C PHE A 177 -10.28 -12.69 12.88
N SER A 178 -9.15 -12.62 13.61
CA SER A 178 -7.80 -12.64 13.04
C SER A 178 -7.58 -13.87 12.17
N VAL A 179 -7.81 -15.07 12.72
CA VAL A 179 -7.57 -16.33 12.02
C VAL A 179 -8.46 -16.44 10.79
N LEU A 180 -9.76 -16.11 10.89
CA LEU A 180 -10.72 -16.28 9.80
C LEU A 180 -10.54 -15.25 8.67
N THR A 181 -10.04 -14.05 8.98
CA THR A 181 -9.81 -12.99 7.98
C THR A 181 -8.41 -12.98 7.38
N THR A 182 -7.46 -13.75 7.93
CA THR A 182 -6.10 -13.84 7.37
C THR A 182 -6.09 -14.55 6.00
N PRO A 183 -5.43 -13.98 4.97
CA PRO A 183 -5.41 -14.55 3.63
C PRO A 183 -4.60 -15.84 3.50
N GLN A 184 -5.11 -16.75 2.67
CA GLN A 184 -4.46 -18.02 2.33
C GLN A 184 -3.40 -17.90 1.23
N LYS A 185 -3.40 -16.80 0.48
CA LYS A 185 -2.39 -16.50 -0.55
C LYS A 185 -1.23 -15.73 0.06
N ASP A 186 -0.03 -15.97 -0.44
CA ASP A 186 1.17 -15.24 -0.02
C ASP A 186 1.28 -13.90 -0.76
N SER A 187 1.68 -12.86 -0.04
CA SER A 187 2.12 -11.59 -0.63
C SER A 187 3.44 -11.75 -1.39
N PHE A 188 3.83 -10.77 -2.20
CA PHE A 188 5.15 -10.83 -2.83
C PHE A 188 6.29 -10.71 -1.81
N VAL A 189 6.09 -10.00 -0.71
CA VAL A 189 7.05 -9.93 0.40
C VAL A 189 7.27 -11.31 1.03
N ALA A 190 6.19 -12.06 1.29
CA ALA A 190 6.30 -13.41 1.84
C ALA A 190 6.96 -14.39 0.85
N GLN A 191 6.74 -14.20 -0.46
CA GLN A 191 7.43 -14.95 -1.51
C GLN A 191 8.92 -14.60 -1.58
N GLU A 192 9.27 -13.32 -1.50
CA GLU A 192 10.65 -12.83 -1.48
C GLU A 192 11.42 -13.39 -0.30
N GLU A 193 10.88 -13.32 0.92
CA GLU A 193 11.56 -13.85 2.12
C GLU A 193 11.84 -15.36 2.00
N ARG A 194 10.89 -16.12 1.44
CA ARG A 194 11.08 -17.55 1.18
C ARG A 194 12.19 -17.79 0.17
N ASP A 195 12.18 -17.09 -0.96
CA ASP A 195 13.18 -17.23 -2.01
C ASP A 195 14.56 -16.76 -1.54
N PHE A 196 14.60 -15.70 -0.71
CA PHE A 196 15.77 -15.17 -0.04
C PHE A 196 16.41 -16.22 0.88
N LEU A 197 15.62 -16.84 1.76
CA LEU A 197 16.08 -17.89 2.66
C LEU A 197 16.55 -19.14 1.89
N ALA A 198 15.87 -19.50 0.81
CA ALA A 198 16.30 -20.60 -0.05
C ALA A 198 17.69 -20.35 -0.67
N ILE A 199 17.99 -19.11 -1.08
CA ILE A 199 19.34 -18.72 -1.50
C ILE A 199 20.31 -18.74 -0.32
N ALA A 200 19.94 -18.21 0.84
CA ALA A 200 20.77 -18.18 2.04
C ALA A 200 21.21 -19.59 2.47
N VAL A 201 20.33 -20.59 2.38
CA VAL A 201 20.65 -22.01 2.61
C VAL A 201 21.78 -22.49 1.68
N LEU A 202 21.70 -22.18 0.39
CA LEU A 202 22.72 -22.59 -0.59
C LEU A 202 24.07 -21.92 -0.31
N LEU A 203 24.05 -20.65 0.09
CA LEU A 203 25.24 -19.91 0.48
C LEU A 203 25.89 -20.49 1.74
N HIS A 204 25.06 -20.84 2.73
CA HIS A 204 25.51 -21.37 4.02
C HIS A 204 26.20 -22.75 3.88
N ARG A 205 25.70 -23.62 2.99
CA ARG A 205 26.20 -24.99 2.81
C ARG A 205 27.58 -25.10 2.15
N LYS A 206 28.05 -24.08 1.41
CA LYS A 206 29.30 -24.16 0.62
C LYS A 206 30.40 -23.25 1.21
N PRO A 207 31.44 -23.80 1.89
CA PRO A 207 32.46 -23.00 2.56
C PRO A 207 33.19 -21.99 1.66
N ARG A 208 33.53 -22.40 0.43
CA ARG A 208 34.16 -21.51 -0.57
C ARG A 208 33.29 -20.30 -0.90
N ILE A 209 31.98 -20.50 -1.04
CA ILE A 209 31.02 -19.42 -1.35
C ILE A 209 30.81 -18.52 -0.13
N ARG A 210 30.70 -19.10 1.06
CA ARG A 210 30.63 -18.36 2.32
C ARG A 210 31.85 -17.45 2.50
N LYS A 211 33.05 -17.91 2.13
CA LYS A 211 34.27 -17.08 2.15
C LYS A 211 34.17 -15.90 1.20
N ILE A 212 33.63 -16.08 -0.02
CA ILE A 212 33.41 -14.98 -0.97
C ILE A 212 32.53 -13.89 -0.37
N PHE A 213 31.37 -14.26 0.20
CA PHE A 213 30.47 -13.29 0.83
C PHE A 213 31.07 -12.59 2.05
N ARG A 214 31.91 -13.26 2.85
CA ARG A 214 32.51 -12.65 4.05
C ARG A 214 33.68 -11.70 3.77
N SER A 215 34.34 -11.84 2.62
CA SER A 215 35.63 -11.17 2.34
C SER A 215 35.59 -10.20 1.15
N SER A 216 34.42 -9.96 0.56
CA SER A 216 34.29 -9.18 -0.68
C SER A 216 33.14 -8.17 -0.58
N THR A 217 33.26 -7.07 -1.34
CA THR A 217 32.18 -6.08 -1.57
C THR A 217 31.19 -6.58 -2.62
N GLY A 218 30.00 -5.97 -2.71
CA GLY A 218 28.92 -6.38 -3.62
C GLY A 218 29.36 -6.66 -5.07
N PRO A 219 29.99 -5.71 -5.78
CA PRO A 219 30.45 -5.92 -7.16
C PRO A 219 31.46 -7.07 -7.29
N THR A 220 32.34 -7.23 -6.30
CA THR A 220 33.35 -8.30 -6.27
C THR A 220 32.72 -9.66 -5.97
N ILE A 221 31.66 -9.72 -5.16
CA ILE A 221 30.89 -10.94 -4.89
C ILE A 221 30.31 -11.50 -6.19
N LEU A 222 29.64 -10.67 -7.00
CA LEU A 222 29.02 -11.11 -8.25
C LEU A 222 30.05 -11.61 -9.27
N LYS A 223 31.16 -10.88 -9.45
CA LYS A 223 32.26 -11.30 -10.34
C LYS A 223 32.82 -12.67 -9.94
N LYS A 224 33.14 -12.86 -8.65
CA LYS A 224 33.66 -14.14 -8.13
C LYS A 224 32.64 -15.27 -8.23
N LEU A 225 31.37 -15.00 -7.91
CA LEU A 225 30.30 -16.00 -8.01
C LEU A 225 30.06 -16.46 -9.43
N ARG A 226 30.14 -15.57 -10.42
CA ARG A 226 29.98 -15.92 -11.83
C ARG A 226 31.00 -16.97 -12.28
N LEU A 227 32.22 -16.91 -11.75
CA LEU A 227 33.29 -17.88 -12.05
C LEU A 227 33.15 -19.17 -11.24
N VAL A 228 32.78 -19.07 -9.96
CA VAL A 228 32.80 -20.21 -9.02
C VAL A 228 31.49 -21.02 -9.03
N ASN A 229 30.36 -20.39 -9.32
CA ASN A 229 29.04 -21.03 -9.34
C ASN A 229 28.02 -20.23 -10.17
N THR A 230 28.10 -20.39 -11.50
CA THR A 230 27.24 -19.71 -12.48
C THR A 230 25.74 -19.90 -12.21
N LYS A 231 25.33 -21.09 -11.77
CA LYS A 231 23.92 -21.39 -11.44
C LYS A 231 23.42 -20.53 -10.26
N LEU A 232 24.24 -20.36 -9.23
CA LEU A 232 23.89 -19.53 -8.08
C LEU A 232 23.92 -18.03 -8.42
N TYR A 233 24.87 -17.61 -9.24
CA TYR A 233 24.91 -16.26 -9.79
C TYR A 233 23.60 -15.89 -10.51
N HIS A 234 23.14 -16.74 -11.45
CA HIS A 234 21.87 -16.50 -12.13
C HIS A 234 20.66 -16.56 -11.20
N ARG A 235 20.67 -17.42 -10.16
CA ARG A 235 19.61 -17.43 -9.14
C ARG A 235 19.52 -16.12 -8.37
N ILE A 236 20.66 -15.53 -7.99
CA ILE A 236 20.72 -14.23 -7.31
C ILE A 236 20.22 -13.12 -8.24
N GLN A 237 20.67 -13.09 -9.50
CA GLN A 237 20.19 -12.10 -10.47
C GLN A 237 18.69 -12.23 -10.73
N HIS A 238 18.17 -13.45 -10.85
CA HIS A 238 16.75 -13.71 -11.03
C HIS A 238 15.94 -13.24 -9.83
N HIS A 239 16.40 -13.53 -8.60
CA HIS A 239 15.78 -13.05 -7.38
C HIS A 239 15.72 -11.52 -7.34
N HIS A 240 16.84 -10.84 -7.61
CA HIS A 240 16.89 -9.38 -7.67
C HIS A 240 15.93 -8.81 -8.72
N THR A 241 15.98 -9.31 -9.95
CA THR A 241 15.08 -8.86 -11.04
C THR A 241 13.61 -9.03 -10.66
N ARG A 242 13.28 -10.12 -9.97
CA ARG A 242 11.90 -10.43 -9.56
C ARG A 242 11.39 -9.53 -8.43
N TYR A 243 12.24 -9.02 -7.55
CA TYR A 243 11.82 -8.38 -6.30
C TYR A 243 12.35 -6.96 -6.05
N CYS A 244 13.30 -6.45 -6.85
CA CYS A 244 13.92 -5.13 -6.65
C CYS A 244 12.92 -3.96 -6.66
N TRP A 245 11.77 -4.13 -7.30
CA TRP A 245 10.71 -3.12 -7.36
C TRP A 245 9.82 -3.08 -6.11
N LEU A 246 9.95 -4.01 -5.16
CA LEU A 246 9.08 -4.06 -3.97
C LEU A 246 9.14 -2.77 -3.13
N ALA A 247 10.30 -2.12 -3.08
CA ALA A 247 10.48 -0.85 -2.39
C ALA A 247 10.17 0.39 -3.26
N TYR A 248 9.86 0.23 -4.55
CA TYR A 248 9.74 1.33 -5.50
C TYR A 248 8.58 2.29 -5.20
N GLN A 249 7.48 1.77 -4.63
CA GLN A 249 6.25 2.54 -4.39
C GLN A 249 5.77 3.28 -5.66
N TYR A 250 5.66 4.62 -5.63
CA TYR A 250 5.16 5.43 -6.74
C TYR A 250 6.25 6.13 -7.56
N ARG A 251 7.42 6.44 -6.97
CA ARG A 251 8.52 7.18 -7.66
C ARG A 251 9.93 6.61 -7.47
N GLY A 252 10.08 5.39 -6.97
CA GLY A 252 11.38 4.74 -6.86
C GLY A 252 12.32 5.40 -5.85
N PRO A 253 13.62 5.04 -5.87
CA PRO A 253 14.26 4.09 -6.79
C PRO A 253 13.91 2.62 -6.48
N ALA A 254 14.25 1.72 -7.41
CA ALA A 254 14.25 0.29 -7.13
C ALA A 254 15.45 -0.08 -6.25
N THR A 255 15.33 -1.14 -5.46
CA THR A 255 16.38 -1.60 -4.56
C THR A 255 17.58 -2.13 -5.37
N PRO A 256 18.79 -1.56 -5.18
CA PRO A 256 19.99 -2.01 -5.88
C PRO A 256 20.40 -3.42 -5.44
N ILE A 257 21.09 -4.16 -6.31
CA ILE A 257 21.46 -5.57 -6.04
C ILE A 257 22.43 -5.68 -4.85
N GLU A 258 23.25 -4.65 -4.64
CA GLU A 258 24.20 -4.53 -3.55
C GLU A 258 23.52 -4.63 -2.18
N GLU A 259 22.31 -4.08 -2.04
CA GLU A 259 21.54 -4.14 -0.80
C GLU A 259 21.09 -5.59 -0.50
N TYR A 260 20.65 -6.34 -1.53
CA TYR A 260 20.33 -7.76 -1.39
C TYR A 260 21.57 -8.60 -1.05
N LEU A 261 22.72 -8.31 -1.68
CA LEU A 261 23.98 -8.96 -1.34
C LEU A 261 24.34 -8.70 0.12
N GLY A 262 24.19 -7.46 0.60
CA GLY A 262 24.35 -7.09 2.01
C GLY A 262 23.44 -7.88 2.94
N ARG A 263 22.16 -8.06 2.59
CA ARG A 263 21.21 -8.89 3.37
C ARG A 263 21.69 -10.33 3.49
N TRP A 264 22.18 -10.95 2.42
CA TRP A 264 22.75 -12.31 2.50
C TRP A 264 24.07 -12.36 3.26
N GLN A 265 24.93 -11.35 3.16
CA GLN A 265 26.14 -11.27 3.99
C GLN A 265 25.78 -11.27 5.47
N GLU A 266 24.79 -10.48 5.87
CA GLU A 266 24.33 -10.40 7.26
C GLU A 266 23.71 -11.72 7.73
N ALA A 267 22.86 -12.34 6.90
CA ALA A 267 22.29 -13.66 7.20
C ALA A 267 23.36 -14.76 7.40
N LEU A 268 24.54 -14.63 6.75
CA LEU A 268 25.67 -15.56 6.90
C LEU A 268 26.59 -15.25 8.09
N LYS A 269 26.50 -14.05 8.68
CA LYS A 269 27.13 -13.68 9.95
C LYS A 269 26.26 -14.08 11.14
N GLY A 270 24.95 -14.05 10.96
CA GLY A 270 23.98 -14.41 12.00
C GLY A 270 24.22 -15.80 12.59
N ARG A 271 23.91 -15.95 13.88
CA ARG A 271 24.03 -17.21 14.62
C ARG A 271 22.97 -18.24 14.25
N VAL A 272 21.92 -17.82 13.53
CA VAL A 272 20.76 -18.65 13.21
C VAL A 272 20.94 -19.33 11.85
N ASN A 273 20.73 -20.65 11.80
CA ASN A 273 20.83 -21.44 10.58
C ASN A 273 19.68 -21.09 9.61
N PRO A 274 19.96 -20.64 8.37
CA PRO A 274 18.94 -20.31 7.37
C PRO A 274 17.97 -21.47 7.04
N GLN A 275 18.42 -22.72 7.12
CA GLN A 275 17.57 -23.89 6.89
C GLN A 275 16.47 -23.98 7.96
N LYS A 276 16.83 -23.80 9.24
CA LYS A 276 15.86 -23.81 10.34
C LYS A 276 14.83 -22.69 10.19
N LEU A 277 15.25 -21.51 9.72
CA LEU A 277 14.34 -20.39 9.44
C LEU A 277 13.36 -20.70 8.31
N LEU A 278 13.87 -21.28 7.21
CA LEU A 278 13.04 -21.67 6.07
C LEU A 278 12.03 -22.77 6.45
N ASP A 279 12.48 -23.79 7.17
CA ASP A 279 11.64 -24.90 7.62
C ASP A 279 10.54 -24.39 8.56
N LYS A 280 10.90 -23.49 9.49
CA LYS A 280 9.93 -22.82 10.37
C LYS A 280 8.89 -22.03 9.57
N LEU A 281 9.31 -21.20 8.61
CA LEU A 281 8.40 -20.41 7.78
C LEU A 281 7.39 -21.29 7.03
N VAL A 282 7.85 -22.42 6.46
CA VAL A 282 6.98 -23.37 5.76
C VAL A 282 6.05 -24.11 6.73
N HIS A 283 6.57 -24.54 7.88
CA HIS A 283 5.79 -25.25 8.89
C HIS A 283 4.70 -24.36 9.50
N ASP A 284 5.05 -23.15 9.93
CA ASP A 284 4.14 -22.17 10.52
C ASP A 284 2.98 -21.86 9.56
N ARG A 285 3.28 -21.69 8.26
CA ARG A 285 2.25 -21.46 7.24
C ARG A 285 1.29 -22.65 7.10
N LYS A 286 1.82 -23.89 7.04
CA LYS A 286 0.99 -25.10 6.96
C LYS A 286 0.13 -25.28 8.21
N GLY A 287 0.72 -25.08 9.39
CA GLY A 287 0.04 -25.15 10.69
C GLY A 287 -1.08 -24.13 10.79
N PHE A 288 -0.83 -22.89 10.37
CA PHE A 288 -1.84 -21.83 10.33
C PHE A 288 -3.04 -22.20 9.45
N LEU A 289 -2.80 -22.69 8.22
CA LEU A 289 -3.87 -23.11 7.30
C LEU A 289 -4.66 -24.32 7.83
N ALA A 290 -4.02 -25.24 8.55
CA ALA A 290 -4.72 -26.32 9.23
C ALA A 290 -5.58 -25.81 10.39
N HIS A 291 -5.06 -24.89 11.19
CA HIS A 291 -5.79 -24.26 12.29
C HIS A 291 -7.02 -23.49 11.79
N GLN A 292 -6.87 -22.67 10.75
CA GLN A 292 -7.98 -21.93 10.14
C GLN A 292 -9.09 -22.88 9.67
N ARG A 293 -8.74 -23.99 8.99
CA ARG A 293 -9.72 -25.00 8.54
C ARG A 293 -10.43 -25.68 9.71
N ARG A 294 -9.71 -25.98 10.80
CA ARG A 294 -10.30 -26.56 12.02
C ARG A 294 -11.28 -25.59 12.66
N LEU A 295 -10.90 -24.32 12.79
CA LEU A 295 -11.73 -23.28 13.40
C LEU A 295 -13.04 -23.09 12.63
N VAL A 296 -12.98 -23.01 11.29
CA VAL A 296 -14.20 -22.93 10.45
C VAL A 296 -15.18 -24.07 10.74
N ARG A 297 -14.68 -25.30 10.91
CA ARG A 297 -15.53 -26.46 11.24
C ARG A 297 -16.10 -26.37 12.65
N GLN A 298 -15.28 -25.97 13.63
CA GLN A 298 -15.70 -25.86 15.03
C GLN A 298 -16.78 -24.79 15.23
N LEU A 299 -16.65 -23.65 14.54
CA LEU A 299 -17.56 -22.52 14.71
C LEU A 299 -18.91 -22.69 13.99
N LYS A 300 -19.09 -23.73 13.15
CA LYS A 300 -20.35 -24.01 12.44
C LYS A 300 -20.99 -22.75 11.82
N LEU A 301 -20.18 -21.97 11.11
CA LEU A 301 -20.56 -20.64 10.62
C LEU A 301 -21.72 -20.72 9.60
N PRO A 302 -22.76 -19.87 9.71
CA PRO A 302 -23.81 -19.75 8.71
C PRO A 302 -23.25 -19.41 7.32
N ALA A 303 -24.00 -19.76 6.27
CA ALA A 303 -23.54 -19.60 4.89
C ALA A 303 -23.32 -18.13 4.49
N ASP A 304 -24.09 -17.19 5.03
CA ASP A 304 -23.91 -15.75 4.82
C ASP A 304 -22.67 -15.22 5.54
N LEU A 305 -22.48 -15.55 6.83
CA LEU A 305 -21.31 -15.17 7.61
C LEU A 305 -20.01 -15.75 7.03
N THR A 306 -20.05 -17.01 6.57
CA THR A 306 -18.95 -17.66 5.86
C THR A 306 -18.54 -16.88 4.61
N ARG A 307 -19.50 -16.38 3.82
CA ARG A 307 -19.21 -15.57 2.62
C ARG A 307 -18.64 -14.21 2.97
N LEU A 308 -19.10 -13.58 4.04
CA LEU A 308 -18.57 -12.29 4.50
C LEU A 308 -17.13 -12.42 5.03
N LEU A 309 -16.83 -13.49 5.76
CA LEU A 309 -15.47 -13.80 6.20
C LEU A 309 -14.55 -14.12 5.02
N LEU A 310 -15.04 -14.89 4.03
CA LEU A 310 -14.31 -15.09 2.78
C LEU A 310 -14.06 -13.76 2.06
N LEU A 311 -15.06 -12.89 1.99
CA LEU A 311 -14.90 -11.55 1.40
C LEU A 311 -13.84 -10.74 2.15
N ALA A 312 -13.87 -10.69 3.48
CA ALA A 312 -12.86 -10.02 4.28
C ALA A 312 -11.46 -10.58 4.01
N GLN A 313 -11.31 -11.91 3.97
CA GLN A 313 -10.05 -12.57 3.64
C GLN A 313 -9.52 -12.17 2.26
N ARG A 314 -10.41 -12.10 1.26
CA ARG A 314 -10.09 -11.68 -0.09
C ARG A 314 -9.75 -10.19 -0.18
N LEU A 315 -10.40 -9.35 0.63
CA LEU A 315 -10.13 -7.93 0.74
C LEU A 315 -8.76 -7.64 1.37
N VAL A 316 -8.38 -8.39 2.40
CA VAL A 316 -7.05 -8.29 3.03
C VAL A 316 -5.97 -8.57 1.99
N PHE A 317 -6.10 -9.66 1.23
CA PHE A 317 -5.18 -10.01 0.16
C PHE A 317 -5.14 -8.94 -0.95
N ILE A 318 -6.31 -8.56 -1.49
CA ILE A 318 -6.35 -7.66 -2.65
C ILE A 318 -5.85 -6.26 -2.32
N LYS A 319 -6.01 -5.79 -1.07
CA LYS A 319 -5.50 -4.50 -0.61
C LYS A 319 -3.98 -4.39 -0.76
N GLY A 320 -3.26 -5.46 -0.44
CA GLY A 320 -1.81 -5.57 -0.66
C GLY A 320 -1.48 -5.81 -2.13
N PHE A 321 -2.00 -6.90 -2.70
CA PHE A 321 -1.65 -7.34 -4.05
C PHE A 321 -1.90 -6.28 -5.14
N ARG A 322 -2.99 -5.51 -5.01
CA ARG A 322 -3.29 -4.45 -5.97
C ARG A 322 -2.26 -3.31 -5.91
N LYS A 323 -1.77 -2.97 -4.71
CA LYS A 323 -0.74 -1.94 -4.54
C LYS A 323 0.59 -2.44 -5.08
N GLU A 324 0.95 -3.69 -4.80
CA GLU A 324 2.13 -4.33 -5.38
C GLU A 324 2.08 -4.30 -6.92
N ALA A 325 0.94 -4.62 -7.53
CA ALA A 325 0.77 -4.53 -8.99
C ALA A 325 0.92 -3.10 -9.53
N VAL A 326 0.44 -2.09 -8.79
CA VAL A 326 0.63 -0.67 -9.14
C VAL A 326 2.10 -0.29 -9.03
N TYR A 327 2.80 -0.65 -7.96
CA TYR A 327 4.22 -0.34 -7.78
C TYR A 327 5.07 -0.99 -8.87
N HIS A 328 4.77 -2.23 -9.25
CA HIS A 328 5.40 -2.87 -10.39
C HIS A 328 5.09 -2.14 -11.71
N GLY A 329 3.87 -1.62 -11.88
CA GLY A 329 3.50 -0.77 -13.02
C GLY A 329 4.29 0.54 -13.06
N MET A 330 4.39 1.24 -11.93
CA MET A 330 5.18 2.47 -11.78
C MET A 330 6.66 2.23 -12.06
N TYR A 331 7.21 1.11 -11.59
CA TYR A 331 8.58 0.68 -11.93
C TYR A 331 8.77 0.45 -13.44
N ALA A 332 7.78 -0.13 -14.13
CA ALA A 332 7.84 -0.34 -15.58
C ALA A 332 7.62 0.94 -16.40
N TYR A 333 6.88 1.92 -15.89
CA TYR A 333 6.76 3.23 -16.52
C TYR A 333 8.08 4.01 -16.50
N ASP A 334 8.95 3.82 -15.52
CA ASP A 334 10.22 4.56 -15.42
C ASP A 334 11.13 4.43 -16.66
N PRO A 335 11.55 3.22 -17.11
CA PRO A 335 12.34 3.09 -18.33
C PRO A 335 11.57 3.55 -19.58
N LEU A 336 10.24 3.37 -19.60
CA LEU A 336 9.40 3.85 -20.70
C LEU A 336 9.41 5.38 -20.79
N PHE A 337 9.29 6.07 -19.66
CA PHE A 337 9.29 7.52 -19.58
C PHE A 337 10.68 8.11 -19.79
N ARG A 338 11.75 7.40 -19.41
CA ARG A 338 13.12 7.80 -19.79
C ARG A 338 13.30 7.82 -21.30
N GLU A 339 12.85 6.76 -21.98
CA GLU A 339 12.97 6.69 -23.43
C GLU A 339 12.07 7.72 -24.13
N MET A 340 10.82 7.88 -23.68
CA MET A 340 9.94 8.94 -24.18
C MET A 340 10.52 10.34 -23.95
N GLY A 341 11.07 10.59 -22.76
CA GLY A 341 11.72 11.86 -22.42
C GLY A 341 12.92 12.15 -23.30
N ARG A 342 13.78 11.16 -23.56
CA ARG A 342 14.91 11.26 -24.50
C ARG A 342 14.44 11.70 -25.89
N ARG A 343 13.33 11.15 -26.40
CA ARG A 343 12.77 11.50 -27.72
C ARG A 343 12.07 12.85 -27.76
N LEU A 344 11.52 13.29 -26.64
CA LEU A 344 10.76 14.54 -26.53
C LEU A 344 11.63 15.73 -26.09
N GLY A 345 12.88 15.50 -25.68
CA GLY A 345 13.71 16.52 -25.04
C GLY A 345 13.17 16.92 -23.66
N LEU A 346 12.48 16.00 -22.97
CA LEU A 346 11.87 16.24 -21.66
C LEU A 346 12.56 15.43 -20.57
N THR A 347 12.64 16.00 -19.38
CA THR A 347 13.09 15.29 -18.18
C THR A 347 12.01 14.29 -17.73
N ILE A 348 12.42 13.21 -17.07
CA ILE A 348 11.47 12.24 -16.50
C ILE A 348 10.49 12.91 -15.52
N ALA A 349 10.94 13.94 -14.79
CA ALA A 349 10.12 14.69 -13.86
C ALA A 349 8.97 15.44 -14.57
N GLN A 350 9.23 15.98 -15.76
CA GLN A 350 8.20 16.58 -16.62
C GLN A 350 7.20 15.55 -17.12
N LEU A 351 7.64 14.34 -17.50
CA LEU A 351 6.72 13.25 -17.90
C LEU A 351 5.79 12.86 -16.74
N TRP A 352 6.32 12.78 -15.52
CA TRP A 352 5.50 12.55 -14.32
C TRP A 352 4.53 13.71 -14.00
N ALA A 353 4.80 14.93 -14.49
CA ALA A 353 3.90 16.08 -14.36
C ALA A 353 2.79 16.12 -15.43
N MET A 354 2.83 15.21 -16.40
CA MET A 354 1.77 15.03 -17.38
C MET A 354 0.61 14.23 -16.80
N LYS A 355 -0.60 14.48 -17.28
CA LYS A 355 -1.70 13.53 -17.11
C LYS A 355 -1.49 12.32 -18.00
N ALA A 356 -2.05 11.18 -17.62
CA ALA A 356 -1.96 9.95 -18.40
C ALA A 356 -2.48 10.11 -19.84
N GLN A 357 -3.53 10.89 -20.05
CA GLN A 357 -4.05 11.14 -21.40
C GLN A 357 -3.16 12.05 -22.27
N GLU A 358 -2.23 12.80 -21.68
CA GLU A 358 -1.36 13.74 -22.40
C GLU A 358 -0.12 13.03 -22.99
N ILE A 359 0.25 11.85 -22.48
CA ILE A 359 1.45 11.12 -22.92
C ILE A 359 1.39 10.73 -24.41
N VAL A 360 0.23 10.25 -24.88
CA VAL A 360 0.08 9.80 -26.29
C VAL A 360 0.16 10.96 -27.28
N PRO A 361 -0.59 12.07 -27.09
CA PRO A 361 -0.44 13.27 -27.91
C PRO A 361 0.98 13.84 -27.88
N ALA A 362 1.65 13.87 -26.72
CA ALA A 362 3.03 14.31 -26.66
C ALA A 362 3.95 13.48 -27.55
N LEU A 363 3.86 12.15 -27.46
CA LEU A 363 4.77 11.29 -28.22
C LEU A 363 4.48 11.30 -29.73
N LEU A 364 3.20 11.23 -30.13
CA LEU A 364 2.83 11.11 -31.55
C LEU A 364 2.72 12.45 -32.29
N LYS A 365 2.37 13.54 -31.58
CA LYS A 365 2.05 14.84 -32.18
C LYS A 365 2.89 15.98 -31.64
N ARG A 366 3.79 15.71 -30.67
CA ARG A 366 4.58 16.74 -29.99
C ARG A 366 3.71 17.80 -29.29
N GLU A 367 2.51 17.39 -28.87
CA GLU A 367 1.57 18.25 -28.14
C GLU A 367 1.91 18.25 -26.65
N PHE A 368 2.74 19.21 -26.22
CA PHE A 368 3.03 19.49 -24.81
C PHE A 368 3.54 20.91 -24.63
N ASN A 369 3.54 21.40 -23.38
CA ASN A 369 4.14 22.68 -23.00
C ASN A 369 5.09 22.47 -21.81
N ALA A 370 6.40 22.58 -22.05
CA ALA A 370 7.43 22.31 -21.04
C ALA A 370 7.35 23.27 -19.83
N ASP A 371 7.01 24.55 -20.07
CA ASP A 371 6.87 25.55 -19.00
C ASP A 371 5.67 25.24 -18.11
N GLU A 372 4.56 24.79 -18.70
CA GLU A 372 3.39 24.34 -17.94
C GLU A 372 3.75 23.12 -17.07
N LEU A 373 4.51 22.16 -17.61
CA LEU A 373 4.98 21.00 -16.84
C LEU A 373 5.93 21.39 -15.71
N ASN A 374 6.72 22.45 -15.88
CA ASN A 374 7.58 22.99 -14.82
C ASN A 374 6.75 23.66 -13.71
N GLU A 375 5.69 24.39 -14.06
CA GLU A 375 4.78 24.98 -13.06
C GLU A 375 4.00 23.92 -12.27
N ARG A 376 3.57 22.85 -12.96
CA ARG A 376 2.88 21.70 -12.36
C ARG A 376 3.71 20.98 -11.30
N GLN A 377 5.04 20.95 -11.44
CA GLN A 377 5.93 20.33 -10.47
C GLN A 377 6.08 21.13 -9.16
N LYS A 378 5.80 22.43 -9.20
CA LYS A 378 5.88 23.29 -8.01
C LYS A 378 4.63 23.13 -7.15
N ILE A 379 3.47 23.40 -7.75
CA ILE A 379 2.16 23.31 -7.09
C ILE A 379 1.08 23.09 -8.15
N ALA A 380 0.28 22.04 -7.95
CA ALA A 380 -0.82 21.72 -8.85
C ALA A 380 -2.07 21.34 -8.06
N VAL A 381 -3.23 21.83 -8.52
CA VAL A 381 -4.54 21.34 -8.10
C VAL A 381 -5.23 20.75 -9.32
N GLU A 382 -5.46 19.44 -9.31
CA GLU A 382 -6.31 18.78 -10.30
C GLU A 382 -7.74 18.75 -9.76
N PHE A 383 -8.65 19.47 -10.41
CA PHE A 383 -10.07 19.45 -10.09
C PHE A 383 -10.82 18.67 -11.15
N ILE A 384 -11.65 17.71 -10.70
CA ILE A 384 -12.43 16.87 -11.60
C ILE A 384 -13.87 16.77 -11.10
N ASP A 385 -14.81 17.01 -12.01
CA ASP A 385 -16.23 16.71 -11.86
C ASP A 385 -16.77 16.03 -13.15
N ARG A 386 -18.10 15.91 -13.30
CA ARG A 386 -18.71 15.28 -14.49
C ARG A 386 -18.46 16.03 -15.81
N THR A 387 -18.11 17.31 -15.74
CA THR A 387 -18.00 18.26 -16.85
C THR A 387 -16.63 18.94 -16.96
N HIS A 388 -15.81 18.89 -15.91
CA HIS A 388 -14.52 19.54 -15.82
C HIS A 388 -13.42 18.53 -15.49
N ASP A 389 -12.29 18.65 -16.17
CA ASP A 389 -11.03 17.95 -15.87
C ASP A 389 -9.86 18.94 -16.05
N THR A 390 -9.56 19.72 -15.01
CA THR A 390 -8.68 20.90 -15.10
C THR A 390 -7.53 20.83 -14.09
N ILE A 391 -6.33 21.23 -14.52
CA ILE A 391 -5.20 21.50 -13.60
C ILE A 391 -5.06 23.01 -13.43
N LEU A 392 -5.00 23.45 -12.17
CA LEU A 392 -4.61 24.79 -11.77
C LEU A 392 -3.19 24.76 -11.26
N THR A 393 -2.36 25.72 -11.67
CA THR A 393 -0.98 25.88 -11.21
C THR A 393 -0.74 27.27 -10.63
N GLY A 394 0.39 27.44 -9.93
CA GLY A 394 0.88 28.73 -9.45
C GLY A 394 -0.16 29.53 -8.66
N LYS A 395 -0.38 30.81 -9.04
CA LYS A 395 -1.35 31.69 -8.36
C LYS A 395 -2.78 31.14 -8.40
N LYS A 396 -3.20 30.49 -9.49
CA LYS A 396 -4.56 29.94 -9.62
C LYS A 396 -4.82 28.81 -8.63
N ALA A 397 -3.84 27.91 -8.46
CA ALA A 397 -3.90 26.85 -7.46
C ALA A 397 -4.01 27.43 -6.04
N LYS A 398 -3.17 28.41 -5.69
CA LYS A 398 -3.21 29.08 -4.38
C LYS A 398 -4.54 29.77 -4.10
N VAL A 399 -5.09 30.48 -5.08
CA VAL A 399 -6.41 31.13 -4.96
C VAL A 399 -7.52 30.10 -4.78
N PHE A 400 -7.48 28.99 -5.51
CA PHE A 400 -8.44 27.90 -5.34
C PHE A 400 -8.43 27.36 -3.90
N LEU A 401 -7.25 27.02 -3.38
CA LEU A 401 -7.11 26.45 -2.03
C LEU A 401 -7.55 27.42 -0.92
N LYS A 402 -7.38 28.73 -1.12
CA LYS A 402 -7.87 29.75 -0.18
C LYS A 402 -9.39 29.89 -0.15
N ASN A 403 -10.07 29.54 -1.25
CA ASN A 403 -11.51 29.77 -1.44
C ASN A 403 -12.37 28.53 -1.13
N ILE A 404 -11.78 27.44 -0.66
CA ILE A 404 -12.51 26.21 -0.29
C ILE A 404 -12.54 26.02 1.23
N THR A 405 -13.64 25.44 1.71
CA THR A 405 -13.82 25.14 3.13
C THR A 405 -13.30 23.74 3.43
N PHE A 406 -12.16 23.64 4.09
CA PHE A 406 -11.65 22.36 4.58
C PHE A 406 -12.38 21.92 5.85
N GLU A 407 -12.52 20.61 6.02
CA GLU A 407 -12.85 20.03 7.31
C GLU A 407 -11.75 20.40 8.30
N LYS A 408 -12.15 21.04 9.41
CA LYS A 408 -11.22 21.32 10.49
C LYS A 408 -10.77 19.99 11.07
N ALA A 409 -9.47 19.71 11.01
CA ALA A 409 -8.89 18.67 11.84
C ALA A 409 -9.32 18.96 13.29
N HIS A 410 -9.83 17.95 13.99
CA HIS A 410 -10.08 18.05 15.42
C HIS A 410 -8.90 17.41 16.15
N PRO A 411 -7.72 18.06 16.26
CA PRO A 411 -6.78 17.67 17.29
C PRO A 411 -7.41 18.15 18.59
N LYS A 412 -8.37 17.39 19.12
CA LYS A 412 -8.63 17.53 20.55
C LYS A 412 -7.29 17.24 21.21
N ALA A 413 -6.81 18.13 22.06
CA ALA A 413 -5.72 17.85 22.98
C ALA A 413 -6.25 16.81 23.98
N VAL A 414 -6.46 15.58 23.52
CA VAL A 414 -6.95 14.50 24.37
C VAL A 414 -5.74 13.92 25.06
N ARG A 415 -5.80 13.80 26.38
CA ARG A 415 -4.83 13.00 27.15
C ARG A 415 -4.85 11.52 26.73
N GLU A 416 -5.88 11.13 25.99
CA GLU A 416 -6.21 9.78 25.59
C GLU A 416 -6.53 9.72 24.09
N LEU A 417 -5.75 8.99 23.33
CA LEU A 417 -6.07 8.67 21.94
C LEU A 417 -6.75 7.31 21.91
N SER A 418 -7.73 7.14 21.04
CA SER A 418 -8.39 5.86 20.84
C SER A 418 -8.32 5.41 19.39
N GLY A 419 -8.28 4.09 19.20
CA GLY A 419 -8.36 3.44 17.91
C GLY A 419 -8.85 2.02 18.08
N THR A 420 -8.57 1.19 17.09
CA THR A 420 -9.11 -0.17 17.02
C THR A 420 -8.04 -1.19 17.46
N PRO A 421 -8.29 -1.99 18.52
CA PRO A 421 -7.44 -3.10 18.96
C PRO A 421 -7.12 -4.09 17.83
N ALA A 422 -5.87 -4.10 17.36
CA ALA A 422 -5.42 -5.05 16.36
C ALA A 422 -4.80 -6.30 16.97
N CYS A 423 -3.95 -6.13 18.00
CA CYS A 423 -3.33 -7.21 18.75
C CYS A 423 -3.39 -6.86 20.24
N PRO A 424 -4.00 -7.68 21.10
CA PRO A 424 -4.21 -7.37 22.51
C PRO A 424 -2.89 -7.29 23.29
N GLY A 425 -2.95 -6.64 24.45
CA GLY A 425 -1.83 -6.46 25.37
C GLY A 425 -1.69 -5.02 25.86
N ARG A 426 -0.99 -4.83 26.98
CA ARG A 426 -0.73 -3.52 27.58
C ARG A 426 0.76 -3.30 27.78
N VAL A 427 1.28 -2.16 27.32
CA VAL A 427 2.71 -1.83 27.37
C VAL A 427 2.90 -0.34 27.65
N VAL A 428 3.93 0.00 28.42
CA VAL A 428 4.41 1.37 28.59
C VAL A 428 5.75 1.52 27.88
N GLY A 429 5.93 2.58 27.10
CA GLY A 429 7.18 2.82 26.38
C GLY A 429 7.33 4.25 25.87
N ILE A 430 8.47 4.51 25.23
CA ILE A 430 8.80 5.81 24.62
C ILE A 430 8.36 5.83 23.17
N VAL A 431 7.63 6.86 22.77
CA VAL A 431 7.17 7.06 21.40
C VAL A 431 8.34 7.35 20.47
N ARG A 432 8.34 6.64 19.34
CA ARG A 432 9.18 6.89 18.18
C ARG A 432 8.33 6.95 16.93
N ILE A 433 8.33 8.09 16.27
CA ILE A 433 7.64 8.30 15.00
C ILE A 433 8.56 7.82 13.86
N VAL A 434 8.10 6.78 13.14
CA VAL A 434 8.85 6.12 12.07
C VAL A 434 7.94 5.89 10.87
N ASN A 435 8.06 6.77 9.87
CA ASN A 435 7.30 6.71 8.61
C ASN A 435 8.15 6.18 7.45
N ILE A 436 9.47 6.34 7.51
CA ILE A 436 10.41 5.90 6.45
C ILE A 436 11.55 5.04 6.99
N PRO A 437 12.15 4.14 6.17
CA PRO A 437 13.24 3.26 6.60
C PRO A 437 14.43 3.97 7.27
N GLN A 438 14.74 5.18 6.84
CA GLN A 438 15.83 6.02 7.38
C GLN A 438 15.59 6.43 8.84
N GLU A 439 14.34 6.43 9.30
CA GLU A 439 13.99 6.75 10.69
C GLU A 439 14.08 5.55 11.62
N MET A 440 14.24 4.33 11.10
CA MET A 440 14.28 3.11 11.90
C MET A 440 15.42 3.08 12.92
N GLN A 441 16.49 3.85 12.68
CA GLN A 441 17.61 4.01 13.60
C GLN A 441 17.23 4.66 14.94
N LYS A 442 16.10 5.39 14.99
CA LYS A 442 15.55 5.96 16.23
C LYS A 442 15.05 4.90 17.21
N MET A 443 14.66 3.71 16.71
CA MET A 443 13.99 2.67 17.49
C MET A 443 14.96 1.90 18.38
N LYS A 444 14.68 1.94 19.70
CA LYS A 444 15.28 1.02 20.67
C LYS A 444 14.32 -0.12 21.02
N PRO A 445 14.82 -1.29 21.46
CA PRO A 445 13.96 -2.36 21.95
C PRO A 445 13.01 -1.88 23.05
N GLY A 446 11.70 -2.13 22.90
CA GLY A 446 10.66 -1.72 23.84
C GLY A 446 10.02 -0.36 23.56
N ASP A 447 10.55 0.45 22.63
CA ASP A 447 9.93 1.71 22.21
C ASP A 447 8.56 1.48 21.54
N ILE A 448 7.68 2.47 21.61
CA ILE A 448 6.38 2.44 20.93
C ILE A 448 6.53 3.05 19.54
N LEU A 449 6.33 2.24 18.51
CA LEU A 449 6.40 2.72 17.13
C LEU A 449 5.08 3.38 16.76
N VAL A 450 5.12 4.67 16.43
CA VAL A 450 4.00 5.43 15.88
C VAL A 450 4.28 5.70 14.39
N ALA A 451 3.32 5.43 13.52
CA ALA A 451 3.43 5.72 12.09
C ALA A 451 2.09 6.16 11.52
N HIS A 452 2.12 6.99 10.46
CA HIS A 452 0.92 7.31 9.70
C HIS A 452 0.35 6.03 9.04
N ASN A 453 1.22 5.26 8.39
CA ASN A 453 0.97 3.93 7.87
C ASN A 453 2.29 3.14 7.90
N THR A 454 2.22 1.83 8.13
CA THR A 454 3.40 0.96 8.00
C THR A 454 3.52 0.36 6.60
N ASN A 455 4.75 -0.02 6.25
CA ASN A 455 5.06 -0.76 5.03
C ASN A 455 6.09 -1.87 5.35
N PRO A 456 6.31 -2.83 4.43
CA PRO A 456 7.22 -3.95 4.66
C PRO A 456 8.65 -3.54 5.05
N ASN A 457 9.13 -2.39 4.57
CA ASN A 457 10.48 -1.92 4.87
C ASN A 457 10.63 -1.48 6.33
N LEU A 458 9.52 -1.24 7.05
CA LEU A 458 9.53 -0.88 8.47
C LEU A 458 9.50 -2.11 9.41
N VAL A 459 9.33 -3.32 8.88
CA VAL A 459 9.28 -4.56 9.69
C VAL A 459 10.48 -4.72 10.63
N PRO A 460 11.74 -4.39 10.24
CA PRO A 460 12.87 -4.42 11.18
C PRO A 460 12.70 -3.51 12.41
N ALA A 461 12.11 -2.33 12.24
CA ALA A 461 11.76 -1.44 13.34
C ALA A 461 10.57 -1.98 14.15
N MET A 462 9.54 -2.51 13.49
CA MET A 462 8.38 -3.11 14.16
C MET A 462 8.79 -4.27 15.09
N LYS A 463 9.78 -5.09 14.69
CA LYS A 463 10.33 -6.17 15.53
C LYS A 463 10.99 -5.70 16.83
N LYS A 464 11.42 -4.44 16.90
CA LYS A 464 11.99 -3.85 18.13
C LYS A 464 10.92 -3.24 19.03
N ALA A 465 9.72 -2.99 18.51
CA ALA A 465 8.71 -2.21 19.20
C ALA A 465 8.07 -2.97 20.37
N GLY A 466 7.81 -2.28 21.47
CA GLY A 466 6.99 -2.78 22.57
C GLY A 466 5.49 -2.74 22.25
N ALA A 467 5.05 -1.74 21.47
CA ALA A 467 3.73 -1.71 20.86
C ALA A 467 3.75 -0.93 19.54
N LEU A 468 2.71 -1.11 18.73
CA LEU A 468 2.54 -0.46 17.42
C LEU A 468 1.29 0.42 17.44
N ILE A 469 1.42 1.67 16.99
CA ILE A 469 0.33 2.63 16.82
C ILE A 469 0.33 3.10 15.35
N SER A 470 -0.79 2.91 14.66
CA SER A 470 -0.97 3.37 13.27
C SER A 470 -2.06 4.43 13.22
N GLU A 471 -1.76 5.61 12.67
CA GLU A 471 -2.77 6.67 12.50
C GLU A 471 -3.89 6.20 11.57
N ALA A 472 -3.50 5.67 10.41
CA ALA A 472 -4.41 5.14 9.42
C ALA A 472 -4.41 3.61 9.42
N GLY A 473 -5.51 3.04 8.92
CA GLY A 473 -5.69 1.59 8.81
C GLY A 473 -6.79 1.06 9.71
N GLY A 474 -7.18 -0.19 9.47
CA GLY A 474 -8.15 -0.92 10.29
C GLY A 474 -7.63 -2.32 10.61
N LEU A 475 -8.45 -3.19 11.18
CA LEU A 475 -8.05 -4.55 11.62
C LEU A 475 -7.37 -5.42 10.55
N THR A 476 -7.52 -5.07 9.28
CA THR A 476 -7.01 -5.76 8.09
C THR A 476 -5.82 -5.04 7.43
N CYS A 477 -5.28 -3.98 8.03
CA CYS A 477 -4.13 -3.25 7.49
C CYS A 477 -2.80 -3.98 7.73
N HIS A 478 -1.75 -3.56 7.03
CA HIS A 478 -0.40 -4.14 7.17
C HIS A 478 0.08 -4.10 8.62
N THR A 479 -0.09 -2.97 9.32
CA THR A 479 0.30 -2.84 10.73
C THR A 479 -0.38 -3.89 11.60
N ALA A 480 -1.69 -4.09 11.42
CA ALA A 480 -2.46 -5.06 12.19
C ALA A 480 -2.04 -6.51 11.92
N ILE A 481 -1.75 -6.84 10.66
CA ILE A 481 -1.31 -8.20 10.27
C ILE A 481 0.06 -8.50 10.90
N VAL A 482 1.05 -7.63 10.70
CA VAL A 482 2.42 -7.83 11.20
C VAL A 482 2.46 -7.83 12.73
N ALA A 483 1.66 -6.99 13.39
CA ALA A 483 1.54 -6.99 14.85
C ALA A 483 1.16 -8.36 15.41
N ARG A 484 0.15 -9.01 14.81
CA ARG A 484 -0.31 -10.33 15.23
C ARG A 484 0.72 -11.41 14.94
N GLU A 485 1.41 -11.34 13.81
CA GLU A 485 2.49 -12.26 13.47
C GLU A 485 3.67 -12.16 14.45
N LEU A 486 4.00 -10.95 14.89
CA LEU A 486 5.06 -10.69 15.85
C LEU A 486 4.61 -10.80 17.32
N ARG A 487 3.30 -10.96 17.57
CA ARG A 487 2.67 -10.93 18.90
C ARG A 487 2.99 -9.64 19.68
N ILE A 488 2.98 -8.51 18.98
CA ILE A 488 3.24 -7.19 19.55
C ILE A 488 1.90 -6.47 19.71
N PRO A 489 1.59 -5.92 20.91
CA PRO A 489 0.39 -5.12 21.15
C PRO A 489 0.24 -4.01 20.11
N CYS A 490 -0.97 -3.83 19.58
CA CYS A 490 -1.17 -2.94 18.43
C CYS A 490 -2.55 -2.31 18.41
N ILE A 491 -2.58 -1.00 18.16
CA ILE A 491 -3.78 -0.21 17.95
C ILE A 491 -3.65 0.48 16.59
N VAL A 492 -4.67 0.33 15.74
CA VAL A 492 -4.69 0.89 14.39
C VAL A 492 -5.88 1.83 14.23
N GLY A 493 -5.76 2.79 13.31
CA GLY A 493 -6.82 3.77 13.10
C GLY A 493 -6.94 4.71 14.30
N VAL A 494 -5.82 5.26 14.76
CA VAL A 494 -5.73 6.24 15.84
C VAL A 494 -5.53 7.64 15.23
N PRO A 495 -6.61 8.36 14.86
CA PRO A 495 -6.48 9.56 14.02
C PRO A 495 -5.67 10.66 14.73
N GLY A 496 -4.73 11.29 14.02
CA GLY A 496 -3.83 12.30 14.58
C GLY A 496 -2.76 11.80 15.55
N ALA A 497 -2.51 10.49 15.67
CA ALA A 497 -1.51 9.97 16.61
C ALA A 497 -0.11 10.56 16.43
N ASP A 498 0.38 10.67 15.19
CA ASP A 498 1.69 11.24 14.86
C ASP A 498 1.76 12.78 15.00
N LYS A 499 0.60 13.44 15.05
CA LYS A 499 0.48 14.89 15.29
C LYS A 499 0.40 15.21 16.77
N VAL A 500 -0.30 14.39 17.54
CA VAL A 500 -0.52 14.58 18.99
C VAL A 500 0.66 14.03 19.80
N LEU A 501 1.16 12.84 19.47
CA LEU A 501 2.35 12.27 20.10
C LEU A 501 3.61 12.84 19.45
N LYS A 502 4.69 12.94 20.23
CA LYS A 502 6.01 13.39 19.76
C LYS A 502 7.08 12.36 20.07
N ASP A 503 8.15 12.36 19.26
CA ASP A 503 9.35 11.59 19.56
C ASP A 503 9.82 11.86 21.00
N GLY A 504 9.94 10.81 21.82
CA GLY A 504 10.33 10.92 23.22
C GLY A 504 9.20 10.92 24.24
N ASP A 505 7.93 11.06 23.82
CA ASP A 505 6.79 10.99 24.74
C ASP A 505 6.69 9.61 25.40
N LYS A 506 6.45 9.57 26.71
CA LYS A 506 6.15 8.32 27.42
C LYS A 506 4.65 8.05 27.35
N VAL A 507 4.27 6.85 26.91
CA VAL A 507 2.85 6.48 26.75
C VAL A 507 2.55 5.11 27.32
N GLU A 508 1.33 4.95 27.84
CA GLU A 508 0.68 3.65 28.07
C GLU A 508 -0.13 3.31 26.82
N VAL A 509 0.08 2.13 26.28
CA VAL A 509 -0.71 1.55 25.19
C VAL A 509 -1.50 0.39 25.78
N ASP A 510 -2.81 0.56 25.91
CA ASP A 510 -3.74 -0.51 26.23
C ASP A 510 -4.43 -0.98 24.95
N ALA A 511 -3.84 -1.98 24.29
CA ALA A 511 -4.38 -2.54 23.08
C ALA A 511 -5.52 -3.56 23.32
N ASN A 512 -5.93 -3.79 24.57
CA ASN A 512 -7.18 -4.53 24.85
C ASN A 512 -8.38 -3.60 24.65
N GLU A 513 -8.29 -2.39 25.20
CA GLU A 513 -9.35 -1.38 25.13
C GLU A 513 -9.19 -0.43 23.93
N GLY A 514 -8.04 -0.46 23.25
CA GLY A 514 -7.76 0.37 22.09
C GLY A 514 -7.42 1.81 22.47
N ILE A 515 -6.78 1.99 23.62
CA ILE A 515 -6.51 3.29 24.25
C ILE A 515 -5.01 3.55 24.35
N VAL A 516 -4.59 4.78 24.05
CA VAL A 516 -3.22 5.27 24.25
C VAL A 516 -3.26 6.50 25.15
N ARG A 517 -2.51 6.49 26.27
CA ARG A 517 -2.43 7.60 27.22
C ARG A 517 -1.01 8.13 27.31
N ARG A 518 -0.83 9.45 27.30
CA ARG A 518 0.46 10.04 27.66
C ARG A 518 0.65 9.97 29.17
N ILE A 519 1.76 9.39 29.60
CA ILE A 519 2.16 9.34 31.01
C ILE A 519 3.17 10.45 31.21
N LYS A 520 2.96 11.30 32.22
CA LYS A 520 3.91 12.35 32.60
C LYS A 520 5.13 11.76 33.30
#